data_AF-A0A131Z9L2-F1
#
_entry.id   AF-A0A131Z9L2-F1
#
_cell.length_a   1.000
_cell.length_b   1.000
_cell.length_c   1.000
_cell.angle_alpha   90.00
_cell.angle_beta   90.00
_cell.angle_gamma   90.00
#
_symmetry.space_group_name_H-M   'P 1'
#
loop_
_entity.id
_entity.type
_entity.pdbx_description
1 polymer ?
#
loop_
_entity_poly.entity_id
_entity_poly.type
_entity_poly.pdbx_seq_one_letter_code
_entity_poly.pdbx_strand_id
1 'polypeptide(L)'
;KRFKMVFVPNWFSVDLKMGMLCLHLDDPDCFTAWVSTKEAGLGPPEGPDPKINLGALVLQALLEHWPPSYLPPDRPENGTVVAPTMNGGDRQKPGNMYFSMPDHTPVTFSEVGGRTLLRFLVGDAGRDAEELLINETIPSWVHDVVVSGAPVSE
;
A
#
# COMPACT_ATOMS: atom_id res chain seq x y z
N LYS A 1 27.76 14.17 1.68
CA LYS A 1 26.84 13.13 2.20
C LYS A 1 27.56 12.35 3.29
N ARG A 2 27.09 12.38 4.54
CA ARG A 2 27.60 11.51 5.61
C ARG A 2 26.92 10.15 5.46
N PHE A 3 27.69 9.06 5.45
CA PHE A 3 27.15 7.71 5.46
C PHE A 3 26.50 7.44 6.83
N LYS A 4 25.25 6.96 6.84
CA LYS A 4 24.54 6.48 8.04
C LYS A 4 24.21 5.02 7.81
N MET A 5 24.66 4.15 8.71
CA MET A 5 24.22 2.75 8.71
C MET A 5 22.79 2.72 9.27
N VAL A 6 21.86 2.15 8.51
CA VAL A 6 20.46 1.99 8.90
C VAL A 6 20.09 0.52 8.80
N PHE A 7 19.22 0.07 9.70
CA PHE A 7 18.67 -1.27 9.69
C PHE A 7 17.16 -1.15 9.48
N VAL A 8 16.65 -1.82 8.46
CA VAL A 8 15.22 -1.97 8.18
C VAL A 8 14.95 -3.48 8.11
N PRO A 9 14.00 -4.01 8.88
CA PRO A 9 13.61 -5.42 8.79
C PRO A 9 13.21 -5.82 7.37
N ASN A 10 13.38 -7.09 7.02
CA ASN A 10 12.86 -7.60 5.76
C ASN A 10 11.34 -7.63 5.80
N TRP A 11 10.70 -7.02 4.80
CA TRP A 11 9.25 -6.93 4.69
C TRP A 11 8.69 -7.39 3.35
N PHE A 12 9.55 -7.91 2.49
CA PHE A 12 9.18 -8.54 1.23
C PHE A 12 10.25 -9.55 0.83
N SER A 13 9.90 -10.47 -0.07
CA SER A 13 10.86 -11.29 -0.78
C SER A 13 10.82 -11.02 -2.28
N VAL A 14 11.85 -11.46 -3.00
CA VAL A 14 12.02 -11.19 -4.43
C VAL A 14 12.23 -12.50 -5.18
N ASP A 15 11.56 -12.65 -6.31
CA ASP A 15 11.86 -13.69 -7.28
C ASP A 15 12.10 -13.11 -8.69
N LEU A 16 12.84 -13.88 -9.49
CA LEU A 16 13.20 -13.54 -10.88
C LEU A 16 12.84 -14.68 -11.86
N LYS A 17 11.94 -15.60 -11.47
CA LYS A 17 11.64 -16.82 -12.24
C LYS A 17 11.10 -16.52 -13.64
N MET A 18 10.43 -15.37 -13.80
CA MET A 18 9.85 -14.91 -15.07
C MET A 18 10.75 -13.94 -15.84
N GLY A 19 12.00 -13.74 -15.42
CA GLY A 19 12.92 -12.76 -16.03
C GLY A 19 12.57 -11.30 -15.71
N MET A 20 11.66 -11.07 -14.75
CA MET A 20 11.25 -9.76 -14.26
C MET A 20 11.26 -9.75 -12.74
N LEU A 21 11.40 -8.58 -12.14
CA LEU A 21 11.32 -8.40 -10.69
C LEU A 21 9.90 -8.70 -10.20
N CYS A 22 9.76 -9.72 -9.35
CA CYS A 22 8.50 -10.05 -8.69
C CYS A 22 8.69 -9.92 -7.18
N LEU A 23 7.83 -9.12 -6.55
CA LEU A 23 7.85 -8.88 -5.11
C LEU A 23 6.75 -9.70 -4.45
N HIS A 24 7.09 -10.40 -3.38
CA HIS A 24 6.12 -11.12 -2.55
C HIS A 24 5.98 -10.44 -1.19
N LEU A 25 4.73 -10.25 -0.77
CA LEU A 25 4.35 -9.69 0.52
C LEU A 25 3.60 -10.79 1.28
N ASP A 26 4.12 -11.15 2.45
CA ASP A 26 3.60 -12.25 3.26
C ASP A 26 3.38 -11.77 4.70
N ASP A 27 2.26 -12.14 5.32
CA ASP A 27 2.00 -11.93 6.74
C ASP A 27 2.81 -12.96 7.57
N PRO A 28 3.50 -12.56 8.66
CA PRO A 28 3.54 -11.23 9.27
C PRO A 28 4.66 -10.30 8.76
N ASP A 29 5.62 -10.80 7.99
CA ASP A 29 6.85 -10.08 7.64
C ASP A 29 6.58 -8.76 6.91
N CYS A 30 5.53 -8.70 6.08
CA CYS A 30 5.04 -7.51 5.36
C CYS A 30 4.96 -6.26 6.24
N PHE A 31 4.68 -6.46 7.53
CA PHE A 31 4.38 -5.40 8.48
C PHE A 31 5.52 -5.06 9.44
N THR A 32 6.71 -5.62 9.25
CA THR A 32 7.84 -5.41 10.17
C THR A 32 8.62 -4.12 9.93
N ALA A 33 8.51 -3.51 8.74
CA ALA A 33 9.32 -2.36 8.35
C ALA A 33 8.66 -1.01 8.66
N TRP A 34 8.92 -0.51 9.87
CA TRP A 34 8.55 0.84 10.29
C TRP A 34 9.72 1.82 10.10
N VAL A 35 9.46 2.90 9.35
CA VAL A 35 10.45 3.94 9.07
C VAL A 35 9.85 5.32 9.27
N SER A 36 10.67 6.32 9.58
CA SER A 36 10.16 7.70 9.64
C SER A 36 9.92 8.24 8.22
N THR A 37 8.89 9.06 8.04
CA THR A 37 8.60 9.69 6.74
C THR A 37 9.78 10.48 6.17
N LYS A 38 10.60 11.11 7.01
CA LYS A 38 11.80 11.83 6.58
C LYS A 38 12.91 10.88 6.13
N GLU A 39 13.11 9.75 6.83
CA GLU A 39 14.07 8.72 6.41
C GLU A 39 13.66 8.05 5.09
N ALA A 40 12.35 7.87 4.86
CA ALA A 40 11.80 7.37 3.61
C ALA A 40 11.80 8.41 2.48
N GLY A 41 12.07 9.68 2.77
CA GLY A 41 12.01 10.77 1.79
C GLY A 41 10.58 11.14 1.34
N LEU A 42 9.58 10.78 2.14
CA LEU A 42 8.16 11.01 1.88
C LEU A 42 7.57 12.18 2.69
N GLY A 43 8.25 12.58 3.78
CA GLY A 43 7.84 13.70 4.64
C GLY A 43 8.43 15.04 4.20
N PRO A 44 7.80 16.16 4.57
CA PRO A 44 8.37 17.48 4.34
C PRO A 44 9.69 17.65 5.14
N PRO A 45 10.63 18.48 4.67
CA PRO A 45 11.91 18.69 5.36
C PRO A 45 11.70 19.25 6.78
N GLU A 46 10.79 20.22 6.89
CA GLU A 46 10.37 20.82 8.15
C GLU A 46 8.98 20.31 8.52
N GLY A 47 8.75 20.05 9.81
CA GLY A 47 7.46 19.56 10.31
C GLY A 47 7.52 18.17 10.96
N PRO A 48 6.34 17.58 11.26
CA PRO A 48 6.21 16.27 11.90
C PRO A 48 6.93 15.17 11.14
N ASP A 49 7.47 14.18 11.86
CA ASP A 49 8.10 12.99 11.27
C ASP A 49 7.42 11.71 11.80
N PRO A 50 6.18 11.43 11.38
CA PRO A 50 5.49 10.22 11.80
C PRO A 50 6.22 8.97 11.28
N LYS A 51 6.04 7.86 11.99
CA LYS A 51 6.44 6.55 11.47
C LYS A 51 5.37 6.02 10.52
N ILE A 52 5.83 5.37 9.47
CA ILE A 52 5.02 4.70 8.45
C ILE A 52 5.46 3.25 8.31
N ASN A 53 4.52 2.40 7.92
CA ASN A 53 4.79 0.99 7.63
C ASN A 53 4.90 0.80 6.10
N LEU A 54 6.05 0.35 5.62
CA LEU A 54 6.32 0.28 4.18
C LEU A 54 5.41 -0.72 3.45
N GLY A 55 5.19 -1.90 4.02
CA GLY A 55 4.29 -2.90 3.43
C GLY A 55 2.86 -2.39 3.35
N ALA A 56 2.37 -1.76 4.42
CA ALA A 56 1.03 -1.17 4.43
C ALA A 56 0.84 -0.11 3.34
N LEU A 57 1.81 0.79 3.15
CA LEU A 57 1.74 1.81 2.10
C LEU A 57 1.71 1.17 0.71
N VAL A 58 2.51 0.13 0.48
CA VAL A 58 2.51 -0.60 -0.79
C VAL A 58 1.17 -1.27 -1.05
N LEU A 59 0.58 -1.96 -0.06
CA LEU A 59 -0.75 -2.57 -0.21
C LEU A 59 -1.82 -1.53 -0.54
N GLN A 60 -1.80 -0.38 0.14
CA GLN A 60 -2.71 0.74 -0.12
C GLN A 60 -2.53 1.31 -1.54
N ALA A 61 -1.29 1.38 -2.06
CA ALA A 61 -1.04 1.83 -3.42
C ALA A 61 -1.46 0.79 -4.48
N LEU A 62 -1.24 -0.50 -4.23
CA LEU A 62 -1.60 -1.58 -5.17
C LEU A 62 -3.12 -1.73 -5.33
N LEU A 63 -3.89 -1.34 -4.32
CA LEU A 63 -5.36 -1.41 -4.32
C LEU A 63 -6.00 -0.02 -4.38
N GLU A 64 -5.28 1.02 -4.82
CA GLU A 64 -5.76 2.41 -4.77
C GLU A 64 -7.00 2.71 -5.64
N HIS A 65 -7.29 1.84 -6.62
CA HIS A 65 -8.47 1.94 -7.49
C HIS A 65 -9.62 1.00 -7.05
N TRP A 66 -9.45 0.21 -6.00
CA TRP A 66 -10.48 -0.69 -5.51
C TRP A 66 -11.47 0.10 -4.63
N PRO A 67 -12.78 0.20 -4.98
CA PRO A 67 -13.69 1.14 -4.32
C PRO A 67 -13.78 1.05 -2.79
N PRO A 68 -13.72 -0.14 -2.17
CA PRO A 68 -13.65 -0.28 -0.71
C PRO A 68 -12.41 0.38 -0.06
N SER A 69 -11.33 0.63 -0.80
CA SER A 69 -10.14 1.32 -0.29
C SER A 69 -10.31 2.83 -0.15
N TYR A 70 -11.40 3.39 -0.67
CA TYR A 70 -11.64 4.83 -0.63
C TYR A 70 -11.92 5.29 0.80
N LEU A 71 -11.09 6.21 1.29
CA LEU A 71 -11.25 6.78 2.63
C LEU A 71 -12.64 7.43 2.79
N PRO A 72 -13.41 7.11 3.84
CA PRO A 72 -14.66 7.80 4.10
C PRO A 72 -14.40 9.29 4.39
N PRO A 73 -15.30 10.19 3.96
CA PRO A 73 -15.10 11.64 4.06
C PRO A 73 -14.94 12.15 5.51
N ASP A 74 -15.46 11.41 6.49
CA ASP A 74 -15.57 11.83 7.89
C ASP A 74 -14.49 11.25 8.84
N ARG A 75 -13.44 10.60 8.32
CA ARG A 75 -12.34 10.17 9.21
C ARG A 75 -11.68 11.44 9.76
N PRO A 76 -11.69 11.68 11.09
CA PRO A 76 -11.09 12.88 11.64
C PRO A 76 -9.61 12.88 11.25
N GLU A 77 -9.15 14.05 10.81
CA GLU A 77 -7.76 14.43 10.52
C GLU A 77 -6.89 14.39 11.79
N ASN A 78 -7.09 13.41 12.66
CA ASN A 78 -6.38 13.25 13.91
C ASN A 78 -5.09 12.49 13.64
N GLY A 79 -4.10 13.26 13.20
CA GLY A 79 -2.71 12.86 13.19
C GLY A 79 -1.87 13.45 12.07
N THR A 80 -1.94 14.76 11.84
CA THR A 80 -0.97 15.54 11.04
C THR A 80 -0.71 15.04 9.61
N VAL A 81 -1.53 15.49 8.66
CA VAL A 81 -1.09 15.65 7.26
C VAL A 81 -1.87 16.81 6.64
N VAL A 82 -1.28 18.01 6.71
CA VAL A 82 -1.79 19.17 5.98
C VAL A 82 -1.59 18.87 4.49
N ALA A 83 -2.69 18.54 3.80
CA ALA A 83 -2.65 18.32 2.36
C ALA A 83 -2.31 19.63 1.63
N PRO A 84 -1.51 19.60 0.55
CA PRO A 84 -1.51 20.70 -0.39
C PRO A 84 -2.86 20.72 -1.11
N THR A 85 -3.53 21.85 -1.05
CA THR A 85 -4.81 22.13 -1.73
C THR A 85 -4.65 21.99 -3.25
N MET A 86 -5.04 20.86 -3.81
CA MET A 86 -5.28 20.75 -5.26
C MET A 86 -6.76 21.03 -5.55
N ASN A 87 -7.01 22.21 -6.11
CA ASN A 87 -8.26 22.56 -6.78
C ASN A 87 -8.41 21.71 -8.05
N GLY A 88 -9.40 20.82 -8.10
CA GLY A 88 -9.81 20.10 -9.30
C GLY A 88 -10.68 18.89 -8.97
N GLY A 89 -11.95 18.93 -9.39
CA GLY A 89 -13.06 18.06 -8.96
C GLY A 89 -12.79 16.55 -8.77
N ASP A 90 -13.39 16.01 -7.70
CA ASP A 90 -13.77 14.61 -7.48
C ASP A 90 -12.84 13.51 -8.02
N ARG A 91 -11.54 13.64 -7.74
CA ARG A 91 -10.66 12.47 -7.68
C ARG A 91 -10.58 12.02 -6.22
N GLN A 92 -11.39 11.03 -5.92
CA GLN A 92 -11.36 10.22 -4.70
C GLN A 92 -9.89 9.97 -4.29
N LYS A 93 -9.55 10.33 -3.05
CA LYS A 93 -8.14 10.42 -2.59
C LYS A 93 -7.42 9.08 -2.79
N PRO A 94 -6.14 9.10 -3.23
CA PRO A 94 -5.35 7.88 -3.43
C PRO A 94 -5.23 7.08 -2.13
N GLY A 95 -5.15 5.75 -2.25
CA GLY A 95 -5.21 4.81 -1.12
C GLY A 95 -4.24 5.17 0.02
N ASN A 96 -3.03 5.61 -0.31
CA ASN A 96 -2.13 6.30 0.62
C ASN A 96 -1.79 7.72 0.13
N MET A 97 -1.39 8.60 1.05
CA MET A 97 -1.11 10.02 0.77
C MET A 97 0.32 10.32 0.28
N TYR A 98 1.13 9.28 0.02
CA TYR A 98 2.57 9.42 -0.23
C TYR A 98 2.96 9.09 -1.67
N PHE A 99 2.45 7.99 -2.23
CA PHE A 99 2.77 7.56 -3.59
C PHE A 99 1.66 6.68 -4.18
N SER A 100 1.60 6.66 -5.51
CA SER A 100 0.73 5.77 -6.29
C SER A 100 1.56 4.70 -7.00
N MET A 101 0.92 3.60 -7.40
CA MET A 101 1.54 2.58 -8.24
C MET A 101 1.18 2.83 -9.71
N PRO A 102 2.05 2.48 -10.68
CA PRO A 102 1.65 2.56 -12.08
C PRO A 102 0.47 1.64 -12.38
N ASP A 103 -0.55 2.13 -13.08
CA ASP A 103 -1.79 1.39 -13.40
C ASP A 103 -1.55 0.02 -14.05
N HIS A 104 -0.47 -0.11 -14.83
CA HIS A 104 -0.10 -1.34 -15.53
C HIS A 104 0.69 -2.33 -14.66
N THR A 105 0.90 -2.04 -13.38
CA THR A 105 1.58 -2.94 -12.45
C THR A 105 0.68 -4.17 -12.20
N PRO A 106 1.17 -5.39 -12.45
CA PRO A 106 0.38 -6.59 -12.20
C PRO A 106 0.36 -6.93 -10.70
N VAL A 107 -0.82 -7.22 -10.17
CA VAL A 107 -1.06 -7.70 -8.81
C VAL A 107 -1.55 -9.13 -8.88
N THR A 108 -1.02 -10.01 -8.02
CA THR A 108 -1.41 -11.41 -7.96
C THR A 108 -1.70 -11.82 -6.52
N PHE A 109 -2.87 -12.41 -6.29
CA PHE A 109 -3.19 -13.11 -5.04
C PHE A 109 -2.99 -14.61 -5.25
N SER A 110 -2.32 -15.26 -4.31
CA SER A 110 -1.99 -16.68 -4.39
C SER A 110 -2.04 -17.36 -3.02
N GLU A 111 -2.30 -18.67 -3.02
CA GLU A 111 -2.20 -19.50 -1.81
C GLU A 111 -0.74 -19.80 -1.44
N VAL A 112 -0.53 -20.18 -0.18
CA VAL A 112 0.74 -20.73 0.32
C VAL A 112 1.01 -22.06 -0.42
N GLY A 113 1.82 -21.99 -1.48
CA GLY A 113 2.05 -23.10 -2.41
C GLY A 113 2.10 -22.69 -3.88
N GLY A 114 1.76 -21.44 -4.20
CA GLY A 114 1.95 -20.84 -5.52
C GLY A 114 0.77 -21.00 -6.48
N ARG A 115 -0.38 -21.50 -6.00
CA ARG A 115 -1.62 -21.48 -6.77
C ARG A 115 -2.13 -20.03 -6.87
N THR A 116 -2.22 -19.50 -8.08
CA THR A 116 -2.84 -18.20 -8.33
C THR A 116 -4.35 -18.25 -8.11
N LEU A 117 -4.87 -17.32 -7.31
CA LEU A 117 -6.30 -17.11 -7.07
C LEU A 117 -6.84 -16.01 -7.99
N LEU A 118 -6.12 -14.90 -8.07
CA LEU A 118 -6.52 -13.73 -8.86
C LEU A 118 -5.28 -13.03 -9.41
N ARG A 119 -5.38 -12.52 -10.64
CA ARG A 119 -4.41 -11.60 -11.22
C ARG A 119 -5.14 -10.46 -11.91
N PHE A 120 -4.74 -9.23 -11.61
CA PHE A 120 -5.31 -8.00 -12.18
C PHE A 120 -4.21 -6.94 -12.34
N LEU A 121 -4.52 -5.83 -13.00
CA LEU A 121 -3.65 -4.66 -13.04
C LEU A 121 -4.14 -3.64 -12.01
N VAL A 122 -3.24 -2.86 -11.40
CA VAL A 122 -3.59 -1.83 -10.41
C VAL A 122 -4.72 -0.91 -10.92
N GLY A 123 -4.67 -0.48 -12.18
CA GLY A 123 -5.70 0.40 -12.77
C GLY A 123 -7.05 -0.27 -13.05
N ASP A 124 -7.12 -1.59 -12.98
CA ASP A 124 -8.34 -2.37 -13.25
C ASP A 124 -9.08 -2.78 -11.97
N ALA A 125 -8.53 -2.49 -10.78
CA ALA A 125 -9.07 -2.95 -9.49
C ALA A 125 -10.50 -2.44 -9.16
N GLY A 126 -10.97 -1.40 -9.85
CA GLY A 126 -12.31 -0.83 -9.69
C GLY A 126 -13.28 -1.15 -10.82
N ARG A 127 -12.95 -2.10 -11.71
CA ARG A 127 -13.88 -2.60 -12.71
C ARG A 127 -14.76 -3.69 -12.11
N ASP A 128 -16.02 -3.77 -12.53
CA ASP A 128 -17.02 -4.68 -11.95
C ASP A 128 -16.55 -6.14 -11.80
N ALA A 129 -15.85 -6.68 -12.80
CA ALA A 129 -15.38 -8.06 -12.79
C ALA A 129 -14.22 -8.28 -11.81
N GLU A 130 -13.21 -7.40 -11.87
CA GLU A 130 -12.06 -7.42 -10.96
C GLU A 130 -12.48 -7.15 -9.53
N GLU A 131 -13.37 -6.17 -9.29
CA GLU A 131 -13.88 -5.85 -7.96
C GLU A 131 -14.58 -7.04 -7.32
N LEU A 132 -15.44 -7.74 -8.07
CA LEU A 132 -16.11 -8.95 -7.59
C LEU A 132 -15.08 -10.00 -7.14
N LEU A 133 -14.08 -10.26 -7.97
CA LEU A 133 -13.04 -11.25 -7.67
C LEU A 133 -12.13 -10.82 -6.52
N ILE A 134 -11.82 -9.53 -6.39
CA ILE A 134 -11.04 -8.99 -5.25
C ILE A 134 -11.81 -9.25 -3.97
N ASN A 135 -13.11 -8.93 -3.92
CA ASN A 135 -13.95 -9.16 -2.75
C ASN A 135 -13.99 -10.65 -2.33
N GLU A 136 -13.92 -11.57 -3.29
CA GLU A 136 -13.92 -13.02 -3.02
C GLU A 136 -12.55 -13.57 -2.58
N THR A 137 -11.45 -12.94 -2.97
CA THR A 137 -10.10 -13.52 -2.87
C THR A 137 -9.12 -12.73 -2.00
N ILE A 138 -9.47 -11.50 -1.61
CA ILE A 138 -8.57 -10.64 -0.82
C ILE A 138 -8.26 -11.28 0.54
N PRO A 139 -6.98 -11.42 0.92
CA PRO A 139 -6.62 -11.88 2.25
C PRO A 139 -7.09 -10.90 3.34
N SER A 140 -7.56 -11.41 4.47
CA SER A 140 -8.09 -10.59 5.57
C SER A 140 -7.09 -9.54 6.07
N TRP A 141 -5.81 -9.92 6.18
CA TRP A 141 -4.73 -9.03 6.62
C TRP A 141 -4.48 -7.86 5.64
N VAL A 142 -4.74 -8.05 4.34
CA VAL A 142 -4.69 -6.97 3.34
C VAL A 142 -5.92 -6.08 3.51
N HIS A 143 -7.10 -6.68 3.62
CA HIS A 143 -8.36 -5.97 3.80
C HIS A 143 -8.31 -5.05 5.05
N ASP A 144 -7.79 -5.54 6.17
CA ASP A 144 -7.69 -4.78 7.42
C ASP A 144 -6.84 -3.50 7.28
N VAL A 145 -5.79 -3.54 6.46
CA VAL A 145 -4.90 -2.40 6.25
C VAL A 145 -5.45 -1.43 5.21
N VAL A 146 -6.07 -1.95 4.14
CA VAL A 146 -6.53 -1.16 3.00
C VAL A 146 -7.89 -0.52 3.25
N VAL A 147 -8.80 -1.23 3.91
CA VAL A 147 -10.19 -0.79 4.14
C VAL A 147 -10.40 -0.33 5.57
N SER A 148 -10.06 -1.17 6.55
CA SER A 148 -10.32 -0.85 7.96
C SER A 148 -9.38 0.24 8.49
N GLY A 149 -8.27 0.51 7.77
CA GLY A 149 -7.19 1.37 8.25
C GLY A 149 -6.71 0.93 9.63
N ALA A 150 -6.77 -0.39 9.89
CA ALA A 150 -6.46 -0.97 11.18
C ALA A 150 -5.00 -0.68 11.52
N PRO A 151 -4.70 -0.33 12.78
CA PRO A 151 -3.32 -0.13 13.20
C PRO A 151 -2.58 -1.45 13.04
N VAL A 152 -1.58 -1.45 12.17
CA VAL A 152 -0.58 -2.52 12.11
C VAL A 152 0.18 -2.46 13.44
N SER A 153 0.36 -3.59 14.12
CA SER A 153 1.09 -3.61 15.40
C SER A 153 2.59 -3.36 15.14
N GLU A 154 3.21 -2.51 15.97
CA GLU A 154 4.69 -2.40 16.07
C GLU A 154 5.29 -3.63 16.77
#